data_AF-A0A561D5J1-F1
#
_entry.id   AF-A0A561D5J1-F1
#
_cell.length_a   1.000
_cell.length_b   1.000
_cell.length_c   1.000
_cell.angle_alpha   90.00
_cell.angle_beta   90.00
_cell.angle_gamma   90.00
#
_symmetry.space_group_name_H-M   'P 1'
#
loop_
_entity.id
_entity.type
_entity.pdbx_description
1 polymer ?
#
loop_
_entity_poly.entity_id
_entity_poly.type
_entity_poly.pdbx_seq_one_letter_code
_entity_poly.pdbx_strand_id
1 'polypeptide(L)' 'MKEFVVCYTLENDIKRERIMKESTIKKEDVVQEILEKIEQRKYFLAKDSKGDCWINSSLIRYIRVNEKKRLKYNLIHML' A
#
# COMPACT_ATOMS: atom_id res chain seq x y z
N MET A 1 -5.00 14.72 2.46
CA MET A 1 -4.19 13.50 2.40
C MET A 1 -5.10 12.29 2.18
N LYS A 2 -4.67 11.36 1.33
CA LYS A 2 -5.30 10.07 1.07
C LYS A 2 -4.39 8.95 1.56
N GLU A 3 -5.00 7.86 2.03
CA GLU A 3 -4.29 6.64 2.42
C GLU A 3 -4.45 5.61 1.30
N PHE A 4 -3.33 5.09 0.82
CA PHE A 4 -3.29 3.95 -0.07
C PHE A 4 -2.76 2.73 0.68
N VAL A 5 -3.35 1.57 0.44
CA VAL A 5 -2.86 0.29 0.92
C VAL A 5 -2.33 -0.48 -0.28
N VAL A 6 -1.04 -0.80 -0.26
CA VAL A 6 -0.39 -1.65 -1.24
C VAL A 6 -0.29 -3.06 -0.65
N CYS A 7 -0.81 -4.04 -1.35
CA CYS A 7 -0.65 -5.45 -1.02
C CYS A 7 0.35 -6.08 -2.00
N TYR A 8 1.39 -6.70 -1.45
CA TYR A 8 2.36 -7.49 -2.18
C TYR A 8 2.08 -8.97 -1.92
N THR A 9 1.58 -9.67 -2.93
CA THR A 9 1.45 -11.12 -2.87
C THR A 9 2.79 -11.72 -3.27
N LEU A 10 3.43 -12.36 -2.29
CA LEU A 10 4.62 -13.17 -2.48
C LEU A 10 4.22 -14.63 -2.68
N GLU A 11 5.16 -15.48 -3.06
CA GLU A 11 4.91 -16.91 -3.28
C GLU A 11 4.28 -17.61 -2.06
N ASN A 12 4.68 -17.24 -0.84
CA ASN A 12 4.24 -17.89 0.40
C ASN A 12 3.62 -16.93 1.43
N ASP A 13 3.43 -15.65 1.10
CA ASP A 13 3.04 -14.63 2.07
C ASP A 13 2.33 -13.43 1.40
N ILE A 14 1.60 -12.64 2.19
CA ILE A 14 1.03 -11.36 1.76
C ILE A 14 1.49 -10.26 2.70
N LYS A 15 2.26 -9.32 2.15
CA LYS A 15 2.74 -8.13 2.87
C LYS A 15 1.95 -6.89 2.48
N ARG A 16 1.85 -5.94 3.41
CA ARG A 16 1.10 -4.70 3.22
C ARG A 16 1.97 -3.49 3.50
N GLU A 17 1.72 -2.42 2.76
CA GLU A 17 2.32 -1.12 2.99
C GLU A 17 1.22 -0.06 2.99
N ARG A 18 1.26 0.86 3.94
CA ARG A 18 0.37 2.04 3.99
C ARG A 18 1.13 3.26 3.53
N ILE A 19 0.60 3.93 2.52
CA ILE A 19 1.22 5.11 1.91
C ILE A 19 0.26 6.29 2.05
N MET A 20 0.73 7.36 2.69
CA MET A 20 0.02 8.62 2.77
C MET A 20 0.50 9.54 1.65
N LYS A 21 -0.44 10.00 0.81
CA LYS A 21 -0.16 10.93 -0.30
C LYS A 21 -1.10 12.12 -0.26
N GLU A 22 -0.78 13.13 -1.03
CA GLU A 22 -1.67 14.28 -1.25
C GLU A 22 -2.98 13.84 -1.90
N SER A 23 -4.03 14.63 -1.72
CA SER A 23 -5.37 14.26 -2.22
C SER A 23 -5.49 14.28 -3.74
N THR A 24 -4.59 14.99 -4.42
CA THR A 24 -4.48 15.13 -5.87
C THR A 24 -3.91 13.87 -6.54
N ILE A 25 -3.10 13.10 -5.81
CA ILE A 25 -2.49 11.87 -6.29
C ILE A 25 -3.57 10.81 -6.54
N LYS A 26 -3.50 10.19 -7.73
CA LYS A 26 -4.39 9.11 -8.15
C LYS A 26 -3.76 7.76 -7.83
N LYS A 27 -4.59 6.72 -7.88
CA LYS A 27 -4.13 5.35 -7.65
C LYS A 27 -3.07 4.93 -8.67
N GLU A 28 -3.22 5.36 -9.92
CA GLU A 28 -2.34 5.00 -11.04
C GLU A 28 -0.92 5.54 -10.82
N ASP A 29 -0.80 6.76 -10.29
CA ASP A 29 0.49 7.35 -9.92
C ASP A 29 1.21 6.51 -8.86
N VAL A 30 0.45 6.01 -7.86
CA VAL A 30 0.99 5.13 -6.81
C VAL A 30 1.37 3.77 -7.40
N VAL A 31 0.61 3.22 -8.34
CA VAL A 31 0.99 1.98 -9.03
C VAL A 31 2.33 2.14 -9.74
N GLN A 32 2.52 3.23 -10.48
CA GLN A 32 3.77 3.50 -11.18
C GLN A 32 4.96 3.62 -10.21
N GLU A 33 4.82 4.39 -9.12
CA GLU A 33 5.84 4.53 -8.09
C GLU A 33 6.25 3.17 -7.48
N ILE A 34 5.29 2.29 -7.23
CA ILE A 34 5.56 0.94 -6.71
C ILE A 34 6.29 0.08 -7.74
N LEU A 35 5.92 0.16 -9.02
CA LEU A 35 6.61 -0.58 -10.08
C LEU A 35 8.07 -0.13 -10.21
N GLU A 36 8.32 1.17 -10.22
CA GLU A 36 9.68 1.74 -10.26
C GLU A 36 10.50 1.32 -9.03
N LYS A 37 9.89 1.33 -7.83
CA LYS A 37 10.51 0.87 -6.57
C LYS A 37 10.94 -0.59 -6.65
N ILE A 38 10.13 -1.45 -7.25
CA ILE A 38 10.38 -2.90 -7.39
C ILE A 38 11.45 -3.17 -8.45
N GLU A 39 11.42 -2.44 -9.57
CA GLU A 39 12.39 -2.57 -10.65
C GLU A 39 13.79 -2.13 -10.21
N GLN A 40 13.89 -1.01 -9.50
CA GLN A 40 15.18 -0.43 -9.11
C GLN A 40 15.84 -1.09 -7.90
N ARG A 41 15.08 -1.85 -7.09
CA ARG A 41 15.55 -2.34 -5.78
C ARG A 41 15.29 -3.82 -5.60
N LYS A 42 16.36 -4.59 -5.37
CA LYS A 42 16.26 -6.01 -4.98
C LYS A 42 15.53 -6.20 -3.65
N TYR A 43 15.75 -5.29 -2.70
CA TYR A 43 15.07 -5.29 -1.41
C TYR A 43 14.57 -3.90 -1.06
N PHE A 44 13.39 -3.81 -0.46
CA PHE A 44 12.85 -2.56 0.07
C PHE A 44 12.04 -2.76 1.34
N LEU A 45 11.95 -1.70 2.14
CA LEU A 45 11.13 -1.66 3.34
C LEU A 45 9.69 -1.30 2.97
N ALA A 46 8.75 -2.09 3.47
CA ALA A 46 7.31 -1.84 3.43
C ALA A 46 6.82 -1.55 4.85
N LYS A 47 6.19 -0.40 5.03
CA LYS A 47 5.71 0.07 6.33
C LYS A 47 4.24 -0.29 6.52
N ASP A 48 3.93 -1.13 7.50
CA ASP A 48 2.56 -1.37 7.97
C ASP A 48 2.40 -0.85 9.39
N SER A 49 1.16 -0.60 9.77
CA SER A 49 0.73 -0.28 11.13
C SER A 49 1.14 -1.31 12.20
N LYS A 50 1.47 -2.53 11.79
CA LYS A 50 1.93 -3.62 12.68
C LYS A 50 3.45 -3.73 12.78
N GLY A 51 4.19 -2.91 12.03
CA GLY A 51 5.65 -2.94 11.95
C GLY A 51 6.16 -2.90 10.52
N ASP A 52 7.42 -2.54 10.39
CA ASP A 52 8.10 -2.47 9.10
C ASP A 52 8.61 -3.86 8.70
N CYS A 53 8.52 -4.20 7.40
CA CYS A 53 8.97 -5.48 6.88
C CYS A 53 9.80 -5.32 5.61
N TRP A 54 10.87 -6.10 5.48
CA TRP A 54 11.65 -6.16 4.25
C TRP A 54 10.99 -7.07 3.22
N ILE A 55 10.96 -6.61 1.97
CA ILE A 55 10.43 -7.34 0.82
C ILE A 55 11.56 -7.54 -0.17
N ASN A 56 11.75 -8.79 -0.62
CA ASN A 56 12.57 -9.11 -1.80
C ASN A 56 11.69 -8.96 -3.05
N SER A 57 12.06 -8.07 -3.95
CA SER A 57 11.27 -7.77 -5.16
C SER A 57 11.10 -8.99 -6.06
N SER A 58 12.09 -9.90 -6.11
CA SER A 58 12.05 -11.10 -6.94
C SER A 58 11.00 -12.12 -6.51
N LEU A 59 10.46 -12.01 -5.28
CA LEU A 59 9.44 -12.91 -4.74
C LEU A 59 8.01 -12.39 -4.99
N ILE A 60 7.87 -11.16 -5.49
CA ILE A 60 6.56 -10.54 -5.74
C ILE A 60 5.93 -11.18 -6.99
N ARG A 61 4.70 -11.68 -6.83
CA ARG A 61 3.90 -12.25 -7.92
C ARG A 61 2.81 -11.31 -8.37
N TYR A 62 2.17 -10.62 -7.42
CA TYR A 62 1.10 -9.67 -7.70
C TYR A 62 1.18 -8.47 -6.79
N ILE A 63 0.77 -7.32 -7.32
CA ILE A 63 0.65 -6.07 -6.57
C ILE A 63 -0.78 -5.58 -6.71
N ARG A 64 -1.36 -5.17 -5.59
CA ARG A 64 -2.66 -4.48 -5.59
C ARG A 64 -2.55 -3.20 -4.80
N VAL A 65 -2.88 -2.09 -5.45
CA VAL A 65 -3.03 -0.78 -4.80
C VAL A 65 -4.51 -0.49 -4.60
N ASN A 66 -4.91 -0.17 -3.37
CA ASN A 66 -6.26 0.26 -3.05
C ASN A 66 -6.21 1.65 -2.38
N GLU A 67 -6.98 2.59 -2.90
CA GLU A 67 -7.28 3.84 -2.19
C GLU A 67 -8.28 3.52 -1.08
N LYS A 68 -7.91 3.84 0.17
CA LYS A 68 -8.80 3.64 1.30
C LYS A 68 -9.80 4.80 1.31
N LYS A 69 -11.05 4.49 0.99
CA LYS A 69 -12.14 5.45 1.19
C LYS A 69 -12.22 5.77 2.67
N ARG A 70 -12.15 7.06 3.04
CA ARG A 70 -12.62 7.49 4.37
C ARG A 70 -14.09 7.11 4.45
N LEU A 71 -14.40 6.06 5.20
CA LEU A 71 -15.77 5.78 5.60
C LEU A 71 -16.22 7.01 6.38
N LYS A 72 -17.15 7.80 5.82
CA LYS A 72 -17.91 8.78 6.59
C LYS A 72 -18.83 7.95 7.49
N TYR A 73 -18.32 7.51 8.64
CA TYR A 73 -19.21 7.12 9.72
C TYR A 73 -19.95 8.39 10.11
N ASN A 74 -21.20 8.52 9.68
CA ASN A 74 -22.14 9.32 10.45
C ASN A 74 -22.19 8.64 11.82
N LEU A 75 -21.60 9.29 12.82
CA LEU A 75 -21.89 9.03 14.21
C LEU A 75 -23.40 9.18 14.36
N ILE A 76 -24.15 8.09 14.24
CA ILE A 76 -25.46 8.03 14.86
C ILE A 76 -25.14 7.87 16.33
N HIS A 77 -25.17 8.99 17.05
CA HIS A 77 -25.44 8.98 18.48
C HIS A 77 -26.71 8.14 18.68
N MET A 78 -26.57 6.88 19.07
CA MET A 78 -27.64 6.19 19.78
C MET A 78 -27.59 6.74 21.21
N LEU A 79 -28.51 7.68 21.46
CA LEU A 79 -29.02 7.99 22.79
C LEU A 79 -29.68 6.75 23.40
#